data_AF-A0A669P479-F1
#
_entry.id   AF-A0A669P479-F1
#
_cell.length_a   1.000
_cell.length_b   1.000
_cell.length_c   1.000
_cell.angle_alpha   90.00
_cell.angle_beta   90.00
_cell.angle_gamma   90.00
#
_symmetry.space_group_name_H-M   'P 1'
#
loop_
_entity.id
_entity.type
_entity.pdbx_description
1 polymer ?
#
loop_
_entity_poly.entity_id
_entity_poly.type
_entity_poly.pdbx_seq_one_letter_code
_entity_poly.pdbx_strand_id
1 'polypeptide(L)'
;MAAPRSAGGGARVRPGATAAAMCGPGRLMLGLLIVLLQAVSAVQYSRSAESRSNSLKIVGSILFPVKVYVKLDHSSPHILCVTNHLRNSELIDPVFRWNGPGGYLSSENSSVQISPTGTLIFGHFRSDLSGVYTCSLVYKLIAAQPDKRLTIKYLIYAYSDPQYYYELTVQYHAAPCNSFHNTSFGKALLQILSKLVADLSCEISLIKSECHHVKMQRGGLQNEMFFTFSVTCLDTENDKLCPQSPCDAPHRLYKAKDLIERFFKKEVELRKKSSEPLPEIYYIEGTLQMVWVDRCYPGYGVNAVRHPDCPECCVICSPRSYNPSNGIHCLQCDTSLIYGATTC
;
A
#
# COMPACT_ATOMS: atom_id res chain seq x y z
N MET A 1 7.83 73.52 -9.11
CA MET A 1 9.00 73.85 -8.24
C MET A 1 8.53 74.00 -6.80
N ALA A 2 9.39 73.67 -5.84
CA ALA A 2 9.33 73.99 -4.41
C ALA A 2 7.99 73.82 -3.64
N ALA A 3 7.96 72.80 -2.76
CA ALA A 3 7.23 72.89 -1.50
C ALA A 3 8.03 73.75 -0.48
N PRO A 4 7.52 73.97 0.74
CA PRO A 4 8.10 73.13 1.81
C PRO A 4 7.11 72.56 2.85
N ARG A 5 7.60 71.53 3.56
CA ARG A 5 7.09 70.99 4.85
C ARG A 5 7.47 71.99 5.99
N SER A 6 7.24 71.86 7.30
CA SER A 6 6.91 70.78 8.26
C SER A 6 6.58 71.50 9.61
N ALA A 7 6.17 70.93 10.76
CA ALA A 7 5.60 69.65 11.21
C ALA A 7 5.32 69.80 12.75
N GLY A 8 4.67 68.82 13.40
CA GLY A 8 4.69 68.69 14.87
C GLY A 8 3.32 68.54 15.55
N GLY A 9 3.09 67.40 16.22
CA GLY A 9 1.89 67.16 17.02
C GLY A 9 2.11 67.37 18.52
N GLY A 10 1.07 67.15 19.34
CA GLY A 10 1.22 67.13 20.79
C GLY A 10 -0.09 67.13 21.59
N ALA A 11 -0.59 65.95 21.95
CA ALA A 11 -1.59 65.80 23.01
C ALA A 11 -1.44 64.44 23.72
N ARG A 12 -0.71 64.42 24.83
CA ARG A 12 -0.90 63.43 25.90
C ARG A 12 -1.84 64.05 26.93
N VAL A 13 -2.73 63.25 27.52
CA VAL A 13 -2.76 62.93 28.97
C VAL A 13 -3.73 61.74 29.19
N ARG A 14 -3.19 60.66 29.76
CA ARG A 14 -3.86 59.63 30.59
C ARG A 14 -3.36 59.91 32.04
N PRO A 15 -4.01 59.48 33.14
CA PRO A 15 -4.58 58.13 33.40
C PRO A 15 -6.04 58.21 33.91
N GLY A 16 -6.77 57.17 34.35
CA GLY A 16 -6.58 55.75 34.73
C GLY A 16 -7.53 55.46 35.92
N ALA A 17 -7.78 54.26 36.42
CA ALA A 17 -7.61 52.88 35.98
C ALA A 17 -8.57 51.99 36.84
N THR A 18 -8.63 50.68 36.54
CA THR A 18 -9.25 49.59 37.34
C THR A 18 -10.77 49.63 37.59
N ALA A 19 -11.43 48.54 38.02
CA ALA A 19 -11.46 47.15 37.50
C ALA A 19 -12.52 46.36 38.30
N ALA A 20 -13.53 45.80 37.65
CA ALA A 20 -14.39 44.73 38.22
C ALA A 20 -15.20 44.05 37.10
N ALA A 21 -14.75 42.89 36.62
CA ALA A 21 -15.55 42.03 35.75
C ALA A 21 -16.14 40.90 36.59
N MET A 22 -17.47 40.82 36.68
CA MET A 22 -18.15 39.73 37.39
C MET A 22 -18.16 38.46 36.53
N CYS A 23 -17.86 37.32 37.16
CA CYS A 23 -17.96 36.01 36.51
C CYS A 23 -19.41 35.61 36.23
N GLY A 24 -19.68 35.13 35.02
CA GLY A 24 -20.93 34.47 34.64
C GLY A 24 -20.63 33.18 33.86
N PRO A 25 -21.17 32.01 34.25
CA PRO A 25 -20.80 30.72 33.66
C PRO A 25 -21.56 30.50 32.33
N GLY A 26 -21.00 30.97 31.21
CA GLY A 26 -21.72 30.98 29.93
C GLY A 26 -20.89 30.81 28.66
N ARG A 27 -19.63 30.35 28.73
CA ARG A 27 -18.75 30.19 27.54
C ARG A 27 -17.80 28.98 27.56
N LEU A 28 -18.23 27.84 28.12
CA LEU A 28 -17.42 26.60 28.13
C LEU A 28 -17.74 25.61 27.00
N MET A 29 -18.86 25.77 26.27
CA MET A 29 -19.29 24.81 25.23
C MET A 29 -18.92 25.19 23.78
N LEU A 30 -18.29 26.35 23.54
CA LEU A 30 -17.82 26.74 22.20
C LEU A 30 -16.32 26.48 21.95
N GLY A 31 -15.58 26.08 22.99
CA GLY A 31 -14.18 25.67 22.87
C GLY A 31 -13.98 24.19 22.51
N LEU A 32 -14.96 23.32 22.82
CA LEU A 32 -14.84 21.88 22.56
C LEU A 32 -15.11 21.47 21.10
N LEU A 33 -15.97 22.19 20.36
CA LEU A 33 -16.28 21.81 18.98
C LEU A 33 -15.14 22.03 17.98
N ILE A 34 -14.22 22.97 18.27
CA ILE A 34 -13.08 23.25 17.37
C ILE A 34 -11.96 22.21 17.55
N VAL A 35 -11.85 21.60 18.74
CA VAL A 35 -10.91 20.49 19.02
C VAL A 35 -11.34 19.18 18.33
N LEU A 36 -12.64 19.00 18.07
CA LEU A 36 -13.21 17.81 17.42
C LEU A 36 -13.09 17.79 15.88
N LEU A 37 -12.63 18.88 15.26
CA LEU A 37 -12.52 19.02 13.80
C LEU A 37 -11.07 19.05 13.27
N GLN A 38 -10.07 18.79 14.12
CA GLN A 38 -8.69 18.53 13.70
C GLN A 38 -8.23 17.07 13.88
N ALA A 39 -9.16 16.16 14.19
CA ALA A 39 -8.96 14.72 14.00
C ALA A 39 -9.08 14.32 12.52
N VAL A 40 -8.37 15.04 11.63
CA VAL A 40 -8.02 14.48 10.32
C VAL A 40 -7.11 13.31 10.62
N SER A 41 -7.51 12.10 10.23
CA SER A 41 -6.77 10.88 10.49
C SER A 41 -5.35 10.98 9.97
N ALA A 42 -4.41 11.31 10.85
CA ALA A 42 -3.01 10.98 10.66
C ALA A 42 -2.93 9.45 10.72
N VAL A 43 -3.20 8.80 9.58
CA VAL A 43 -2.96 7.38 9.36
C VAL A 43 -1.46 7.21 9.57
N GLN A 44 -1.08 6.79 10.77
CA GLN A 44 0.31 6.52 11.10
C GLN A 44 0.74 5.33 10.26
N TYR A 45 1.49 5.64 9.20
CA TYR A 45 2.13 4.69 8.29
C TYR A 45 3.00 3.71 9.10
N SER A 46 2.39 2.63 9.57
CA SER A 46 3.07 1.47 10.14
C SER A 46 3.54 0.60 8.98
N ARG A 47 4.50 1.14 8.24
CA ARG A 47 5.26 0.42 7.22
C ARG A 47 5.94 -0.79 7.86
N SER A 48 5.91 -1.88 7.09
CA SER A 48 6.70 -3.10 7.24
C SER A 48 6.72 -3.75 8.64
N ALA A 49 5.96 -4.84 8.78
CA ALA A 49 6.03 -5.80 9.90
C ALA A 49 7.35 -6.64 9.92
N GLU A 50 8.43 -6.10 9.35
CA GLU A 50 9.56 -6.84 8.78
C GLU A 50 10.72 -7.03 9.77
N SER A 51 10.72 -6.28 10.88
CA SER A 51 11.76 -6.36 11.92
C SER A 51 11.46 -7.36 13.05
N ARG A 52 10.26 -7.98 13.11
CA ARG A 52 9.84 -8.83 14.26
C ARG A 52 9.69 -10.32 13.97
N SER A 53 9.79 -10.78 12.71
CA SER A 53 9.34 -12.14 12.32
C SER A 53 10.01 -13.28 13.11
N ASN A 54 11.34 -13.29 13.20
CA ASN A 54 12.10 -14.45 13.71
C ASN A 54 11.96 -14.74 15.22
N SER A 55 11.27 -13.91 15.99
CA SER A 55 11.03 -14.12 17.42
C SER A 55 9.55 -14.13 17.82
N LEU A 56 8.64 -13.82 16.89
CA LEU A 56 7.20 -13.85 17.13
C LEU A 56 6.71 -15.29 17.32
N LYS A 57 6.10 -15.56 18.48
CA LYS A 57 5.50 -16.86 18.84
C LYS A 57 3.99 -16.74 18.87
N ILE A 58 3.30 -17.45 17.99
CA ILE A 58 1.84 -17.49 17.90
C ILE A 58 1.32 -18.71 18.64
N VAL A 59 0.32 -18.51 19.49
CA VAL A 59 -0.39 -19.58 20.23
C VAL A 59 -1.78 -19.82 19.68
N GLY A 60 -2.31 -21.01 19.97
CA GLY A 60 -3.60 -21.47 19.48
C GLY A 60 -4.80 -21.07 20.32
N SER A 61 -5.97 -21.27 19.72
CA SER A 61 -7.28 -21.20 20.37
C SER A 61 -8.05 -22.48 20.08
N ILE A 62 -8.87 -22.92 21.04
CA ILE A 62 -9.85 -24.01 20.87
C ILE A 62 -11.21 -23.49 20.41
N LEU A 63 -11.46 -22.18 20.54
CA LEU A 63 -12.75 -21.56 20.27
C LEU A 63 -12.89 -21.13 18.81
N PHE A 64 -11.78 -20.76 18.17
CA PHE A 64 -11.75 -20.25 16.80
C PHE A 64 -10.42 -20.59 16.12
N PRO A 65 -10.39 -20.75 14.79
CA PRO A 65 -9.14 -20.92 14.05
C PRO A 65 -8.28 -19.65 14.14
N VAL A 66 -7.00 -19.80 14.50
CA VAL A 66 -6.07 -18.67 14.56
C VAL A 66 -5.54 -18.37 13.16
N LYS A 67 -5.66 -17.13 12.70
CA LYS A 67 -5.09 -16.68 11.43
C LYS A 67 -3.60 -16.40 11.60
N VAL A 68 -2.80 -16.85 10.64
CA VAL A 68 -1.36 -16.59 10.57
C VAL A 68 -1.05 -16.06 9.18
N TYR A 69 -0.31 -14.97 9.09
CA TYR A 69 0.10 -14.35 7.85
C TYR A 69 1.60 -14.53 7.70
N VAL A 70 2.04 -15.06 6.55
CA VAL A 70 3.45 -15.30 6.25
C VAL A 70 3.77 -14.60 4.93
N LYS A 71 4.80 -13.74 4.94
CA LYS A 71 5.25 -13.04 3.74
C LYS A 71 5.84 -14.07 2.77
N LEU A 72 5.52 -13.94 1.48
CA LEU A 72 6.10 -14.81 0.45
C LEU A 72 7.62 -14.83 0.54
N ASP A 73 8.19 -16.01 0.32
CA ASP A 73 9.62 -16.32 0.31
C ASP A 73 10.37 -16.09 1.64
N HIS A 74 9.68 -15.65 2.70
CA HIS A 74 10.22 -15.41 4.03
C HIS A 74 9.93 -16.59 4.99
N SER A 75 10.64 -16.59 6.12
CA SER A 75 10.35 -17.49 7.23
C SER A 75 9.09 -17.08 7.99
N SER A 76 8.31 -18.07 8.46
CA SER A 76 7.15 -17.83 9.30
C SER A 76 7.52 -17.42 10.73
N PRO A 77 6.62 -16.74 11.46
CA PRO A 77 6.67 -16.76 12.92
C PRO A 77 6.62 -18.20 13.45
N HIS A 78 7.01 -18.39 14.70
CA HIS A 78 6.97 -19.68 15.39
C HIS A 78 5.52 -20.03 15.77
N ILE A 79 4.91 -20.99 15.08
CA ILE A 79 3.51 -21.39 15.31
C ILE A 79 3.48 -22.53 16.33
N LEU A 80 3.03 -22.25 17.56
CA LEU A 80 3.11 -23.21 18.67
C LEU A 80 1.89 -24.15 18.70
N CYS A 81 2.12 -25.44 18.95
CA CYS A 81 1.03 -26.41 19.16
C CYS A 81 0.48 -26.40 20.61
N VAL A 82 0.21 -25.22 21.16
CA VAL A 82 -0.35 -25.02 22.51
C VAL A 82 -1.31 -23.82 22.53
N THR A 83 -2.28 -23.84 23.44
CA THR A 83 -3.09 -22.65 23.75
C THR A 83 -2.33 -21.69 24.65
N ASN A 84 -2.81 -20.43 24.74
CA ASN A 84 -2.21 -19.44 25.64
C ASN A 84 -2.13 -19.90 27.11
N HIS A 85 -3.12 -20.67 27.59
CA HIS A 85 -3.10 -21.26 28.93
C HIS A 85 -1.97 -22.27 29.12
N LEU A 86 -1.74 -23.14 28.13
CA LEU A 86 -0.73 -24.20 28.23
C LEU A 86 0.68 -23.73 27.87
N ARG A 87 0.82 -22.55 27.24
CA ARG A 87 2.11 -21.96 26.79
C ARG A 87 3.22 -21.98 27.84
N ASN A 88 2.86 -21.71 29.11
CA ASN A 88 3.78 -21.64 30.23
C ASN A 88 3.51 -22.75 31.27
N SER A 89 2.70 -23.75 30.92
CA SER A 89 2.45 -24.92 31.77
C SER A 89 3.52 -25.98 31.54
N GLU A 90 3.94 -26.66 32.59
CA GLU A 90 4.73 -27.88 32.45
C GLU A 90 3.83 -29.01 31.92
N LEU A 91 4.25 -29.66 30.83
CA LEU A 91 3.52 -30.73 30.17
C LEU A 91 4.36 -32.01 30.25
N ILE A 92 3.79 -33.06 30.82
CA ILE A 92 4.40 -34.39 30.92
C ILE A 92 4.08 -35.18 29.65
N ASP A 93 5.10 -35.82 29.09
CA ASP A 93 5.08 -36.65 27.87
C ASP A 93 4.31 -36.04 26.67
N PRO A 94 4.58 -34.77 26.27
CA PRO A 94 3.80 -34.11 25.24
C PRO A 94 4.08 -34.68 23.85
N VAL A 95 3.04 -35.18 23.17
CA VAL A 95 3.10 -35.67 21.78
C VAL A 95 2.37 -34.70 20.86
N PHE A 96 3.12 -34.11 19.93
CA PHE A 96 2.62 -33.16 18.95
C PHE A 96 2.48 -33.83 17.57
N ARG A 97 1.38 -33.56 16.85
CA ARG A 97 1.16 -34.03 15.47
C ARG A 97 0.53 -32.93 14.63
N TRP A 98 1.15 -32.59 13.50
CA TRP A 98 0.65 -31.59 12.57
C TRP A 98 0.12 -32.21 11.28
N ASN A 99 -1.02 -31.69 10.80
CA ASN A 99 -1.50 -31.90 9.44
C ASN A 99 -1.71 -30.54 8.77
N GLY A 100 -1.35 -30.44 7.49
CA GLY A 100 -1.62 -29.30 6.61
C GLY A 100 -2.59 -29.65 5.48
N PRO A 101 -2.69 -28.78 4.45
CA PRO A 101 -3.59 -28.98 3.31
C PRO A 101 -3.35 -30.29 2.55
N GLY A 102 -2.09 -30.73 2.44
CA GLY A 102 -1.70 -32.00 1.81
C GLY A 102 -1.73 -33.24 2.72
N GLY A 103 -2.27 -33.13 3.94
CA GLY A 103 -2.28 -34.23 4.93
C GLY A 103 -1.18 -34.10 5.99
N TYR A 104 -0.64 -35.24 6.44
CA TYR A 104 0.34 -35.30 7.53
C TYR A 104 1.65 -34.60 7.17
N LEU A 105 2.22 -33.84 8.11
CA LEU A 105 3.51 -33.17 7.92
C LEU A 105 4.63 -33.98 8.58
N SER A 106 5.51 -34.58 7.76
CA SER A 106 6.84 -35.02 8.19
C SER A 106 7.88 -33.90 7.99
N SER A 107 8.96 -33.92 8.76
CA SER A 107 10.08 -32.97 8.65
C SER A 107 11.02 -33.27 7.47
N GLU A 108 10.60 -34.12 6.52
CA GLU A 108 11.40 -34.55 5.36
C GLU A 108 11.39 -33.49 4.24
N ASN A 109 10.42 -32.56 4.26
CA ASN A 109 10.37 -31.42 3.37
C ASN A 109 11.25 -30.27 3.89
N SER A 110 12.30 -29.90 3.16
CA SER A 110 13.31 -28.91 3.58
C SER A 110 12.76 -27.50 3.92
N SER A 111 11.57 -27.13 3.42
CA SER A 111 10.92 -25.84 3.68
C SER A 111 10.05 -25.82 4.95
N VAL A 112 9.76 -26.97 5.56
CA VAL A 112 8.85 -27.12 6.71
C VAL A 112 9.56 -27.82 7.87
N GLN A 113 9.69 -27.14 9.00
CA GLN A 113 10.37 -27.66 10.18
C GLN A 113 9.39 -27.77 11.35
N ILE A 114 9.44 -28.90 12.07
CA ILE A 114 8.70 -29.11 13.31
C ILE A 114 9.73 -29.36 14.42
N SER A 115 9.80 -28.44 15.39
CA SER A 115 10.70 -28.59 16.54
C SER A 115 10.28 -29.74 17.46
N PRO A 116 11.17 -30.24 18.34
CA PRO A 116 10.80 -31.20 19.39
C PRO A 116 9.69 -30.70 20.33
N THR A 117 9.51 -29.37 20.44
CA THR A 117 8.43 -28.73 21.21
C THR A 117 7.12 -28.57 20.41
N GLY A 118 7.00 -29.21 19.25
CA GLY A 118 5.82 -29.13 18.40
C GLY A 118 5.61 -27.77 17.73
N THR A 119 6.63 -26.91 17.69
CA THR A 119 6.56 -25.62 16.98
C THR A 119 6.71 -25.86 15.49
N LEU A 120 5.76 -25.39 14.70
CA LEU A 120 5.81 -25.38 13.24
C LEU A 120 6.47 -24.08 12.76
N ILE A 121 7.45 -24.22 11.87
CA ILE A 121 8.19 -23.12 11.24
C ILE A 121 8.30 -23.42 9.74
N PHE A 122 8.01 -22.43 8.90
CA PHE A 122 8.31 -22.47 7.48
C PHE A 122 9.57 -21.64 7.21
N GLY A 123 10.51 -22.13 6.42
CA GLY A 123 11.75 -21.41 6.10
C GLY A 123 11.64 -20.49 4.87
N HIS A 124 10.88 -20.91 3.87
CA HIS A 124 10.68 -20.19 2.62
C HIS A 124 9.22 -20.41 2.19
N PHE A 125 8.35 -19.48 2.58
CA PHE A 125 6.90 -19.68 2.47
C PHE A 125 6.38 -19.40 1.07
N ARG A 126 5.86 -20.43 0.43
CA ARG A 126 5.25 -20.36 -0.91
C ARG A 126 3.72 -20.25 -0.83
N SER A 127 3.11 -19.79 -1.92
CA SER A 127 1.66 -19.68 -2.06
C SER A 127 0.90 -20.98 -1.78
N ASP A 128 1.42 -22.11 -2.27
CA ASP A 128 0.83 -23.46 -2.14
C ASP A 128 0.86 -24.03 -0.70
N LEU A 129 1.66 -23.43 0.19
CA LEU A 129 1.65 -23.73 1.62
C LEU A 129 0.55 -22.97 2.39
N SER A 130 -0.25 -22.17 1.70
CA SER A 130 -1.42 -21.52 2.32
C SER A 130 -2.55 -22.51 2.54
N GLY A 131 -3.18 -22.45 3.72
CA GLY A 131 -4.42 -23.18 3.95
C GLY A 131 -4.73 -23.51 5.40
N VAL A 132 -5.49 -24.59 5.55
CA VAL A 132 -5.92 -25.10 6.85
C VAL A 132 -4.84 -26.00 7.43
N TYR A 133 -4.37 -25.66 8.62
CA TYR A 133 -3.46 -26.49 9.40
C TYR A 133 -4.14 -26.90 10.70
N THR A 134 -3.88 -28.13 11.15
CA THR A 134 -4.33 -28.63 12.46
C THR A 134 -3.15 -29.19 13.22
N CYS A 135 -3.06 -28.87 14.51
CA CYS A 135 -2.17 -29.56 15.41
C CYS A 135 -2.95 -30.29 16.50
N SER A 136 -2.56 -31.53 16.74
CA SER A 136 -3.03 -32.35 17.85
C SER A 136 -1.92 -32.46 18.90
N LEU A 137 -2.23 -32.09 20.14
CA LEU A 137 -1.39 -32.25 21.32
C LEU A 137 -2.03 -33.29 22.25
N VAL A 138 -1.25 -34.31 22.62
CA VAL A 138 -1.56 -35.24 23.72
C VAL A 138 -0.59 -34.96 24.87
N TYR A 139 -1.08 -34.82 26.09
CA TYR A 139 -0.25 -34.42 27.24
C TYR A 139 -0.87 -34.80 28.59
N LYS A 140 -0.05 -34.81 29.65
CA LYS A 140 -0.50 -34.83 31.05
C LYS A 140 -0.05 -33.57 31.78
N LEU A 141 -0.79 -33.16 32.81
CA LEU A 141 -0.37 -32.12 33.77
C LEU A 141 0.17 -32.70 35.08
N ILE A 142 -0.22 -33.93 35.41
CA ILE A 142 0.20 -34.68 36.59
C ILE A 142 0.33 -36.13 36.14
N ALA A 143 1.42 -36.82 36.50
CA ALA A 143 1.74 -38.16 35.98
C ALA A 143 0.63 -39.21 36.19
N ALA A 144 -0.12 -39.09 37.29
CA ALA A 144 -1.24 -39.98 37.63
C ALA A 144 -2.56 -39.66 36.91
N GLN A 145 -2.65 -38.57 36.13
CA GLN A 145 -3.84 -38.24 35.34
C GLN A 145 -3.82 -38.96 33.98
N PRO A 146 -5.00 -39.28 33.41
CA PRO A 146 -5.09 -39.77 32.04
C PRO A 146 -4.67 -38.70 31.02
N ASP A 147 -4.28 -39.14 29.84
CA ASP A 147 -3.90 -38.28 28.72
C ASP A 147 -5.01 -37.29 28.36
N LYS A 148 -4.68 -36.00 28.36
CA LYS A 148 -5.52 -34.94 27.80
C LYS A 148 -5.18 -34.77 26.32
N ARG A 149 -6.20 -34.49 25.52
CA ARG A 149 -6.09 -34.28 24.07
C ARG A 149 -6.62 -32.93 23.69
N LEU A 150 -5.92 -32.26 22.79
CA LEU A 150 -6.19 -30.91 22.35
C LEU A 150 -5.98 -30.85 20.84
N THR A 151 -6.96 -30.33 20.11
CA THR A 151 -6.81 -30.06 18.67
C THR A 151 -6.98 -28.57 18.43
N ILE A 152 -5.99 -27.97 17.80
CA ILE A 152 -5.91 -26.53 17.48
C ILE A 152 -5.96 -26.38 15.96
N LYS A 153 -6.75 -25.42 15.46
CA LYS A 153 -6.85 -25.11 14.04
C LYS A 153 -6.20 -23.77 13.73
N TYR A 154 -5.44 -23.73 12.64
CA TYR A 154 -4.80 -22.56 12.09
C TYR A 154 -5.24 -22.33 10.65
N LEU A 155 -5.32 -21.06 10.25
CA LEU A 155 -5.51 -20.61 8.87
C LEU A 155 -4.27 -19.83 8.47
N ILE A 156 -3.39 -20.45 7.70
CA ILE A 156 -2.12 -19.85 7.30
C ILE A 156 -2.29 -19.27 5.90
N TYR A 157 -1.96 -18.00 5.72
CA TYR A 157 -2.10 -17.25 4.47
C TYR A 157 -0.74 -16.72 4.01
N ALA A 158 -0.40 -16.97 2.74
CA ALA A 158 0.59 -16.16 2.05
C ALA A 158 0.09 -14.71 1.91
N TYR A 159 1.01 -13.75 2.07
CA TYR A 159 0.79 -12.38 1.64
C TYR A 159 2.04 -11.81 0.95
N SER A 160 1.82 -10.79 0.12
CA SER A 160 2.85 -9.85 -0.29
C SER A 160 2.47 -8.45 0.17
N ASP A 161 3.46 -7.57 0.23
CA ASP A 161 3.19 -6.14 0.21
C ASP A 161 2.54 -5.76 -1.15
N PRO A 162 1.68 -4.73 -1.21
CA PRO A 162 1.15 -4.23 -2.48
C PRO A 162 2.26 -3.70 -3.39
N GLN A 163 2.08 -3.88 -4.69
CA GLN A 163 2.86 -3.15 -5.69
C GLN A 163 2.24 -1.77 -5.88
N TYR A 164 3.07 -0.73 -5.73
CA TYR A 164 2.66 0.66 -5.89
C TYR A 164 3.13 1.21 -7.24
N TYR A 165 2.24 1.89 -7.95
CA TYR A 165 2.60 2.65 -9.14
C TYR A 165 1.75 3.93 -9.25
N TYR A 166 2.28 4.93 -9.94
CA TYR A 166 1.47 6.07 -10.37
C TYR A 166 0.93 5.81 -11.76
N GLU A 167 -0.38 5.98 -11.94
CA GLU A 167 -0.99 6.12 -13.25
C GLU A 167 -1.03 7.61 -13.63
N LEU A 168 -0.34 7.94 -14.72
CA LEU A 168 -0.14 9.28 -15.26
C LEU A 168 -1.01 9.43 -16.50
N THR A 169 -2.03 10.29 -16.48
CA THR A 169 -2.82 10.64 -17.66
C THR A 169 -2.60 12.09 -18.05
N VAL A 170 -2.34 12.36 -19.33
CA VAL A 170 -2.09 13.71 -19.88
C VAL A 170 -2.76 13.88 -21.23
N GLN A 171 -3.24 15.09 -21.51
CA GLN A 171 -3.94 15.43 -22.76
C GLN A 171 -3.13 16.45 -23.56
N TYR A 172 -3.05 16.21 -24.86
CA TYR A 172 -2.35 17.04 -25.84
C TYR A 172 -3.31 17.41 -26.97
N HIS A 173 -3.22 18.63 -27.50
CA HIS A 173 -3.71 18.87 -28.87
C HIS A 173 -2.88 18.00 -29.82
N ALA A 174 -3.52 17.51 -30.89
CA ALA A 174 -2.95 16.50 -31.76
C ALA A 174 -2.98 16.89 -33.24
N ALA A 175 -2.05 16.31 -34.00
CA ALA A 175 -2.20 16.20 -35.45
C ALA A 175 -3.46 15.36 -35.77
N PRO A 176 -3.99 15.37 -37.02
CA PRO A 176 -5.07 14.48 -37.43
C PRO A 176 -4.86 13.04 -36.95
N CYS A 177 -5.89 12.37 -36.42
CA CYS A 177 -5.70 11.10 -35.68
C CYS A 177 -5.07 9.95 -36.49
N ASN A 178 -5.11 10.01 -37.83
CA ASN A 178 -4.42 9.10 -38.75
C ASN A 178 -2.94 9.45 -39.02
N SER A 179 -2.43 10.53 -38.43
CA SER A 179 -1.07 11.04 -38.62
C SER A 179 -0.04 10.24 -37.82
N PHE A 180 1.05 9.85 -38.49
CA PHE A 180 2.18 9.19 -37.84
C PHE A 180 2.91 10.11 -36.83
N HIS A 181 2.74 11.44 -36.94
CA HIS A 181 3.33 12.42 -36.02
C HIS A 181 2.88 12.18 -34.56
N ASN A 182 1.61 11.80 -34.33
CA ASN A 182 1.09 11.49 -33.00
C ASN A 182 1.82 10.29 -32.34
N THR A 183 2.06 9.22 -33.12
CA THR A 183 2.81 8.04 -32.65
C THR A 183 4.28 8.35 -32.38
N SER A 184 4.92 9.13 -33.25
CA SER A 184 6.30 9.57 -33.05
C SER A 184 6.44 10.47 -31.81
N PHE A 185 5.48 11.38 -31.60
CA PHE A 185 5.41 12.23 -30.42
C PHE A 185 5.25 11.41 -29.13
N GLY A 186 4.32 10.45 -29.09
CA GLY A 186 4.12 9.58 -27.92
C GLY A 186 5.39 8.81 -27.53
N LYS A 187 6.16 8.32 -28.51
CA LYS A 187 7.47 7.68 -28.26
C LYS A 187 8.52 8.66 -27.73
N ALA A 188 8.58 9.88 -28.27
CA ALA A 188 9.49 10.91 -27.79
C ALA A 188 9.14 11.37 -26.35
N LEU A 189 7.85 11.56 -26.05
CA LEU A 189 7.36 11.89 -24.71
C LEU A 189 7.71 10.78 -23.71
N LEU A 190 7.48 9.50 -24.07
CA LEU A 190 7.92 8.36 -23.25
C LEU A 190 9.41 8.43 -22.95
N GLN A 191 10.27 8.61 -23.96
CA GLN A 191 11.73 8.69 -23.77
C GLN A 191 12.16 9.87 -22.88
N ILE A 192 11.49 11.02 -22.97
CA ILE A 192 11.76 12.18 -22.11
C ILE A 192 11.39 11.85 -20.66
N LEU A 193 10.20 11.28 -20.42
CA LEU A 193 9.75 10.89 -19.09
C LEU A 193 10.61 9.76 -18.50
N SER A 194 11.06 8.78 -19.30
CA SER A 194 11.99 7.72 -18.85
C SER A 194 13.32 8.30 -18.39
N LYS A 195 13.89 9.26 -19.13
CA LYS A 195 15.11 9.96 -18.71
C LYS A 195 14.90 10.78 -17.43
N LEU A 196 13.72 11.37 -17.25
CA LEU A 196 13.38 12.17 -16.08
C LEU A 196 13.33 11.37 -14.78
N VAL A 197 12.98 10.07 -14.85
CA VAL A 197 12.88 9.18 -13.66
C VAL A 197 14.03 8.17 -13.51
N ALA A 198 14.95 8.11 -14.48
CA ALA A 198 16.04 7.13 -14.52
C ALA A 198 16.93 7.16 -13.26
N ASP A 199 17.29 8.35 -12.78
CA ASP A 199 18.14 8.55 -11.59
C ASP A 199 17.48 8.08 -10.28
N LEU A 200 16.17 7.77 -10.30
CA LEU A 200 15.41 7.25 -9.16
C LEU A 200 15.27 5.71 -9.18
N SER A 201 15.90 5.02 -10.14
CA SER A 201 15.69 3.59 -10.38
C SER A 201 14.19 3.25 -10.53
N CYS A 202 13.47 4.13 -11.22
CA CYS A 202 12.07 3.98 -11.57
C CYS A 202 11.94 3.80 -13.09
N GLU A 203 10.95 3.02 -13.49
CA GLU A 203 10.59 2.77 -14.87
C GLU A 203 9.27 3.47 -15.19
N ILE A 204 9.14 3.97 -16.42
CA ILE A 204 7.87 4.46 -16.96
C ILE A 204 7.55 3.75 -18.26
N SER A 205 6.31 3.30 -18.38
CA SER A 205 5.79 2.55 -19.53
C SER A 205 4.48 3.17 -20.03
N LEU A 206 4.27 3.15 -21.35
CA LEU A 206 3.03 3.62 -21.97
C LEU A 206 1.96 2.52 -21.86
N ILE A 207 0.88 2.78 -21.12
CA ILE A 207 -0.28 1.88 -21.00
C ILE A 207 -1.23 2.08 -22.19
N LYS A 208 -1.56 3.34 -22.48
CA LYS A 208 -2.62 3.69 -23.43
C LYS A 208 -2.30 4.98 -24.18
N SER A 209 -2.77 5.06 -25.42
CA SER A 209 -2.49 6.15 -26.36
C SER A 209 -3.66 6.26 -27.32
N GLU A 210 -4.59 7.17 -27.06
CA GLU A 210 -5.85 7.31 -27.80
C GLU A 210 -5.98 8.70 -28.42
N CYS A 211 -6.49 8.77 -29.66
CA CYS A 211 -6.81 10.03 -30.33
C CYS A 211 -8.31 10.18 -30.50
N HIS A 212 -8.85 11.34 -30.14
CA HIS A 212 -10.27 11.63 -30.18
C HIS A 212 -10.56 12.95 -30.88
N HIS A 213 -11.70 13.02 -31.57
CA HIS A 213 -12.22 14.26 -32.14
C HIS A 213 -13.11 14.95 -31.10
N VAL A 214 -12.63 16.05 -30.54
CA VAL A 214 -13.28 16.78 -29.44
C VAL A 214 -13.97 18.03 -29.99
N LYS A 215 -15.25 18.20 -29.67
CA LYS A 215 -16.02 19.39 -30.02
C LYS A 215 -15.82 20.46 -28.94
N MET A 216 -15.07 21.50 -29.28
CA MET A 216 -14.89 22.66 -28.43
C MET A 216 -16.17 23.50 -28.32
N GLN A 217 -16.47 24.04 -27.14
CA GLN A 217 -17.66 24.87 -26.92
C GLN A 217 -17.75 26.10 -27.84
N ARG A 218 -16.60 26.65 -28.26
CA ARG A 218 -16.50 27.84 -29.13
C ARG A 218 -15.41 27.74 -30.21
N GLY A 219 -14.81 26.55 -30.41
CA GLY A 219 -13.57 26.38 -31.19
C GLY A 219 -13.62 25.35 -32.31
N GLY A 220 -14.82 24.89 -32.70
CA GLY A 220 -14.98 23.86 -33.73
C GLY A 220 -14.63 22.45 -33.26
N LEU A 221 -14.19 21.61 -34.18
CA LEU A 221 -13.69 20.26 -33.91
C LEU A 221 -12.16 20.30 -33.81
N GLN A 222 -11.59 19.68 -32.78
CA GLN A 222 -10.14 19.57 -32.54
C GLN A 222 -9.77 18.08 -32.44
N ASN A 223 -8.51 17.74 -32.71
CA ASN A 223 -7.98 16.42 -32.38
C ASN A 223 -7.24 16.53 -31.05
N GLU A 224 -7.52 15.61 -30.13
CA GLU A 224 -6.85 15.52 -28.85
C GLU A 224 -6.30 14.11 -28.64
N MET A 225 -5.11 14.04 -28.05
CA MET A 225 -4.37 12.82 -27.78
C MET A 225 -4.28 12.61 -26.27
N PHE A 226 -4.72 11.44 -25.82
CA PHE A 226 -4.77 11.02 -24.44
C PHE A 226 -3.69 9.96 -24.24
N PHE A 227 -2.64 10.32 -23.48
CA PHE A 227 -1.59 9.37 -23.11
C PHE A 227 -1.78 8.96 -21.65
N THR A 228 -1.72 7.65 -21.40
CA THR A 228 -1.73 7.06 -20.06
C THR A 228 -0.46 6.24 -19.88
N PHE A 229 0.30 6.52 -18.82
CA PHE A 229 1.55 5.86 -18.48
C PHE A 229 1.49 5.27 -17.06
N SER A 230 2.24 4.19 -16.80
CA SER A 230 2.54 3.68 -15.47
C SER A 230 3.96 4.07 -15.07
N VAL A 231 4.14 4.60 -13.86
CA VAL A 231 5.45 4.83 -13.23
C VAL A 231 5.60 3.86 -12.05
N THR A 232 6.59 2.98 -12.10
CA THR A 232 6.94 1.99 -11.08
C THR A 232 8.36 2.22 -10.58
N CYS A 233 8.67 1.89 -9.33
CA CYS A 233 10.04 1.91 -8.82
C CYS A 233 10.37 0.52 -8.26
N LEU A 234 11.47 -0.07 -8.72
CA LEU A 234 11.89 -1.41 -8.28
C LEU A 234 12.65 -1.31 -6.97
N ASP A 235 12.35 -2.19 -6.02
CA ASP A 235 13.22 -2.44 -4.86
C ASP A 235 14.51 -3.12 -5.35
N THR A 236 15.66 -2.59 -4.93
CA THR A 236 16.96 -3.16 -5.30
C THR A 236 17.45 -4.10 -4.19
N GLU A 237 18.18 -5.17 -4.51
CA GLU A 237 18.70 -6.09 -3.47
C GLU A 237 19.62 -5.37 -2.44
N ASN A 238 20.20 -4.23 -2.83
CA ASN A 238 20.99 -3.36 -1.95
C ASN A 238 20.15 -2.52 -0.97
N ASP A 239 18.82 -2.42 -1.13
CA ASP A 239 17.94 -1.67 -0.22
C ASP A 239 17.85 -2.29 1.20
N LYS A 240 18.41 -3.50 1.40
CA LYS A 240 18.68 -4.06 2.75
C LYS A 240 19.61 -3.16 3.59
N LEU A 241 20.30 -2.20 2.97
CA LEU A 241 21.16 -1.22 3.63
C LEU A 241 20.53 0.18 3.76
N CYS A 242 19.20 0.32 3.64
CA CYS A 242 18.48 1.59 3.77
C CYS A 242 17.76 1.70 5.14
N PRO A 243 18.37 2.29 6.19
CA PRO A 243 17.80 2.28 7.54
C PRO A 243 16.79 3.41 7.80
N GLN A 244 16.50 4.25 6.78
CA GLN A 244 15.66 5.44 6.85
C GLN A 244 14.94 5.70 5.51
N SER A 245 13.89 6.51 5.57
CA SER A 245 12.90 6.73 4.50
C SER A 245 13.31 7.45 3.18
N PRO A 246 14.51 8.03 2.95
CA PRO A 246 14.81 8.69 1.67
C PRO A 246 14.92 7.79 0.43
N CYS A 247 15.01 6.47 0.62
CA CYS A 247 15.44 5.52 -0.41
C CYS A 247 14.40 4.44 -0.78
N ASP A 248 13.36 4.23 0.03
CA ASP A 248 12.35 3.20 -0.27
C ASP A 248 11.60 3.46 -1.58
N ALA A 249 11.19 2.41 -2.29
CA ALA A 249 10.53 2.53 -3.59
C ALA A 249 9.33 3.49 -3.61
N PRO A 250 8.43 3.51 -2.60
CA PRO A 250 7.33 4.48 -2.61
C PRO A 250 7.80 5.94 -2.41
N HIS A 251 8.87 6.21 -1.66
CA HIS A 251 9.46 7.55 -1.57
C HIS A 251 10.16 7.97 -2.89
N ARG A 252 10.82 7.02 -3.57
CA ARG A 252 11.34 7.23 -4.95
C ARG A 252 10.20 7.51 -5.93
N LEU A 253 9.06 6.84 -5.78
CA LEU A 253 7.85 7.06 -6.57
C LEU A 253 7.22 8.45 -6.34
N TYR A 254 7.20 8.95 -5.09
CA TYR A 254 6.82 10.34 -4.78
C TYR A 254 7.76 11.37 -5.42
N LYS A 255 9.08 11.13 -5.40
CA LYS A 255 10.07 11.98 -6.12
C LYS A 255 9.84 11.98 -7.62
N ALA A 256 9.53 10.82 -8.21
CA ALA A 256 9.24 10.68 -9.64
C ALA A 256 7.99 11.49 -10.03
N LYS A 257 6.92 11.44 -9.22
CA LYS A 257 5.73 12.29 -9.39
C LYS A 257 6.09 13.77 -9.41
N ASP A 258 6.80 14.28 -8.41
CA ASP A 258 7.14 15.71 -8.33
C ASP A 258 8.02 16.17 -9.50
N LEU A 259 8.94 15.32 -9.99
CA LEU A 259 9.70 15.61 -11.21
C LEU A 259 8.79 15.72 -12.44
N ILE A 260 7.83 14.79 -12.60
CA ILE A 260 6.88 14.78 -13.73
C ILE A 260 5.93 15.99 -13.66
N GLU A 261 5.37 16.31 -12.50
CA GLU A 261 4.56 17.51 -12.29
C GLU A 261 5.34 18.79 -12.63
N ARG A 262 6.62 18.87 -12.21
CA ARG A 262 7.52 19.97 -12.57
C ARG A 262 7.81 20.04 -14.07
N PHE A 263 7.96 18.90 -14.76
CA PHE A 263 8.16 18.86 -16.22
C PHE A 263 6.97 19.47 -16.98
N PHE A 264 5.75 18.98 -16.75
CA PHE A 264 4.56 19.49 -17.44
C PHE A 264 4.27 20.96 -17.11
N LYS A 265 4.48 21.37 -15.85
CA LYS A 265 4.42 22.80 -15.47
C LYS A 265 5.46 23.62 -16.25
N LYS A 266 6.67 23.09 -16.45
CA LYS A 266 7.73 23.80 -17.16
C LYS A 266 7.48 23.95 -18.66
N GLU A 267 6.88 22.94 -19.30
CA GLU A 267 6.44 23.02 -20.71
C GLU A 267 5.51 24.23 -20.91
N VAL A 268 4.52 24.40 -20.02
CA VAL A 268 3.60 25.54 -20.02
C VAL A 268 4.31 26.87 -19.77
N GLU A 269 5.20 26.95 -18.77
CA GLU A 269 5.95 28.17 -18.46
C GLU A 269 6.83 28.64 -19.62
N LEU A 270 7.48 27.72 -20.33
CA LEU A 270 8.32 28.02 -21.48
C LEU A 270 7.46 28.47 -22.67
N ARG A 271 6.38 27.74 -22.96
CA ARG A 271 5.43 28.09 -24.03
C ARG A 271 4.81 29.47 -23.84
N LYS A 272 4.41 29.83 -22.61
CA LYS A 272 3.86 31.17 -22.28
C LYS A 272 4.88 32.32 -22.43
N LYS A 273 6.18 32.02 -22.53
CA LYS A 273 7.25 32.99 -22.75
C LYS A 273 7.77 33.02 -24.19
N SER A 274 7.42 32.02 -25.01
CA SER A 274 7.83 31.98 -26.41
C SER A 274 6.96 32.92 -27.25
N SER A 275 7.59 33.58 -28.22
CA SER A 275 6.92 34.33 -29.29
C SER A 275 6.69 33.47 -30.54
N GLU A 276 7.08 32.21 -30.52
CA GLU A 276 6.89 31.27 -31.63
C GLU A 276 5.41 30.85 -31.76
N PRO A 277 4.94 30.53 -32.98
CA PRO A 277 3.62 29.95 -33.18
C PRO A 277 3.47 28.63 -32.42
N LEU A 278 2.24 28.32 -31.98
CA LEU A 278 1.95 27.04 -31.34
C LEU A 278 2.26 25.88 -32.30
N PRO A 279 2.99 24.84 -31.86
CA PRO A 279 3.21 23.65 -32.68
C PRO A 279 1.90 22.86 -32.84
N GLU A 280 1.84 21.95 -33.83
CA GLU A 280 0.65 21.12 -34.10
C GLU A 280 0.25 20.25 -32.89
N ILE A 281 1.25 19.76 -32.14
CA ILE A 281 1.06 18.92 -30.95
C ILE A 281 1.59 19.67 -29.72
N TYR A 282 0.74 19.95 -28.72
CA TYR A 282 1.12 20.67 -27.50
C TYR A 282 0.25 20.32 -26.28
N TYR A 283 0.86 20.37 -25.09
CA TYR A 283 0.19 19.97 -23.83
C TYR A 283 -0.95 20.91 -23.44
N ILE A 284 -2.12 20.34 -23.14
CA ILE A 284 -3.29 21.07 -22.63
C ILE A 284 -3.08 21.33 -21.13
N GLU A 285 -2.92 22.60 -20.76
CA GLU A 285 -2.62 23.02 -19.39
C GLU A 285 -3.70 22.54 -18.40
N GLY A 286 -3.28 21.90 -17.31
CA GLY A 286 -4.17 21.43 -16.25
C GLY A 286 -4.79 20.05 -16.47
N THR A 287 -4.43 19.35 -17.55
CA THR A 287 -4.97 18.00 -17.85
C THR A 287 -4.15 16.86 -17.27
N LEU A 288 -2.97 17.15 -16.73
CA LEU A 288 -2.16 16.21 -15.94
C LEU A 288 -2.94 15.68 -14.74
N GLN A 289 -3.19 14.37 -14.74
CA GLN A 289 -3.73 13.61 -13.62
C GLN A 289 -2.71 12.55 -13.22
N MET A 290 -2.43 12.44 -11.92
CA MET A 290 -1.57 11.39 -11.34
C MET A 290 -2.29 10.70 -10.20
N VAL A 291 -2.67 9.44 -10.42
CA VAL A 291 -3.42 8.61 -9.47
C VAL A 291 -2.49 7.59 -8.86
N TRP A 292 -2.46 7.52 -7.52
CA TRP A 292 -1.81 6.42 -6.81
C TRP A 292 -2.64 5.17 -6.97
N VAL A 293 -2.05 4.07 -7.44
CA VAL A 293 -2.77 2.81 -7.62
C VAL A 293 -2.00 1.69 -6.95
N ASP A 294 -2.67 1.03 -6.02
CA ASP A 294 -2.22 -0.20 -5.39
C ASP A 294 -2.58 -1.39 -6.27
N ARG A 295 -1.69 -2.39 -6.35
CA ARG A 295 -1.92 -3.65 -7.07
C ARG A 295 -1.49 -4.85 -6.25
N CYS A 296 -2.23 -5.93 -6.41
CA CYS A 296 -1.81 -7.25 -5.96
C CYS A 296 -1.39 -8.10 -7.15
N TYR A 297 -0.55 -9.11 -6.90
CA TYR A 297 -0.31 -10.17 -7.87
C TYR A 297 -1.63 -10.91 -8.18
N PRO A 298 -1.79 -11.49 -9.39
CA PRO A 298 -2.91 -12.37 -9.69
C PRO A 298 -3.03 -13.49 -8.64
N GLY A 299 -4.24 -13.78 -8.21
CA GLY A 299 -4.51 -14.69 -7.09
C GLY A 299 -4.37 -14.08 -5.69
N TYR A 300 -4.08 -12.79 -5.55
CA TYR A 300 -4.02 -12.07 -4.26
C TYR A 300 -4.98 -10.88 -4.24
N GLY A 301 -5.38 -10.42 -3.05
CA GLY A 301 -6.24 -9.25 -2.90
C GLY A 301 -6.21 -8.66 -1.48
N VAL A 302 -6.56 -7.39 -1.40
CA VAL A 302 -6.73 -6.63 -0.14
C VAL A 302 -8.15 -6.81 0.37
N ASN A 303 -8.30 -7.17 1.64
CA ASN A 303 -9.62 -7.23 2.29
C ASN A 303 -9.49 -7.05 3.82
N ALA A 304 -9.58 -5.81 4.29
CA ALA A 304 -9.47 -5.45 5.70
C ALA A 304 -10.50 -6.13 6.62
N VAL A 305 -11.69 -6.48 6.11
CA VAL A 305 -12.72 -7.17 6.90
C VAL A 305 -12.36 -8.64 7.12
N ARG A 306 -11.85 -9.31 6.08
CA ARG A 306 -11.43 -10.71 6.14
C ARG A 306 -10.07 -10.87 6.82
N HIS A 307 -9.19 -9.87 6.70
CA HIS A 307 -7.81 -9.87 7.16
C HIS A 307 -7.48 -8.62 7.99
N PRO A 308 -8.09 -8.45 9.18
CA PRO A 308 -7.94 -7.25 10.00
C PRO A 308 -6.51 -7.06 10.55
N ASP A 309 -5.73 -8.15 10.66
CA ASP A 309 -4.36 -8.12 11.16
C ASP A 309 -3.34 -7.61 10.13
N CYS A 310 -3.73 -7.52 8.85
CA CYS A 310 -3.03 -6.72 7.85
C CYS A 310 -4.03 -6.16 6.81
N PRO A 311 -4.63 -4.98 7.08
CA PRO A 311 -5.73 -4.47 6.28
C PRO A 311 -5.31 -3.97 4.89
N GLU A 312 -4.01 -3.71 4.69
CA GLU A 312 -3.41 -3.23 3.43
C GLU A 312 -2.60 -4.32 2.70
N CYS A 313 -2.44 -5.52 3.26
CA CYS A 313 -1.69 -6.59 2.60
C CYS A 313 -2.43 -7.16 1.39
N CYS A 314 -1.66 -7.52 0.35
CA CYS A 314 -2.14 -8.42 -0.69
C CYS A 314 -2.12 -9.86 -0.16
N VAL A 315 -3.25 -10.31 0.38
CA VAL A 315 -3.39 -11.66 0.95
C VAL A 315 -3.89 -12.62 -0.13
N ILE A 316 -3.39 -13.85 -0.13
CA ILE A 316 -3.77 -14.87 -1.09
C ILE A 316 -5.29 -15.13 -1.09
N CYS A 317 -5.90 -15.12 -2.27
CA CYS A 317 -7.31 -15.42 -2.43
C CYS A 317 -7.61 -16.83 -1.89
N SER A 318 -8.65 -16.93 -1.08
CA SER A 318 -9.03 -18.22 -0.49
C SER A 318 -9.76 -19.10 -1.51
N PRO A 319 -9.92 -20.41 -1.25
CA PRO A 319 -10.87 -21.24 -1.97
C PRO A 319 -12.25 -20.59 -2.05
N ARG A 320 -12.93 -20.85 -3.15
CA ARG A 320 -14.12 -20.16 -3.64
C ARG A 320 -13.93 -18.70 -4.08
N SER A 321 -12.69 -18.26 -4.30
CA SER A 321 -12.39 -16.94 -4.86
C SER A 321 -11.18 -16.97 -5.78
N TYR A 322 -11.07 -15.96 -6.64
CA TYR A 322 -9.97 -15.79 -7.60
C TYR A 322 -9.67 -14.31 -7.85
N ASN A 323 -8.48 -14.00 -8.37
CA ASN A 323 -8.19 -12.68 -8.95
C ASN A 323 -7.41 -12.85 -10.27
N PRO A 324 -8.01 -12.56 -11.43
CA PRO A 324 -7.43 -12.85 -12.74
C PRO A 324 -6.46 -11.81 -13.27
N SER A 325 -6.41 -10.63 -12.65
CA SER A 325 -5.59 -9.50 -13.10
C SER A 325 -4.84 -8.89 -11.91
N ASN A 326 -4.07 -7.83 -12.18
CA ASN A 326 -3.42 -7.06 -11.12
C ASN A 326 -4.41 -6.13 -10.39
N GLY A 327 -5.63 -6.62 -10.12
CA GLY A 327 -6.62 -5.95 -9.28
C GLY A 327 -6.32 -6.12 -7.79
N ILE A 328 -7.06 -5.41 -6.94
CA ILE A 328 -6.90 -5.43 -5.48
C ILE A 328 -7.94 -6.30 -4.76
N HIS A 329 -8.79 -7.03 -5.47
CA HIS A 329 -9.92 -7.76 -4.86
C HIS A 329 -10.02 -9.21 -5.37
N CYS A 330 -10.22 -10.13 -4.44
CA CYS A 330 -10.62 -11.50 -4.74
C CYS A 330 -12.11 -11.55 -5.07
N LEU A 331 -12.45 -11.93 -6.29
CA LEU A 331 -13.81 -12.12 -6.78
C LEU A 331 -14.34 -13.50 -6.38
N GLN A 332 -15.65 -13.62 -6.16
CA GLN A 332 -16.29 -14.91 -5.85
C GLN A 332 -16.20 -15.86 -7.03
N CYS A 333 -15.92 -17.14 -6.77
CA CYS A 333 -15.85 -18.18 -7.79
C CYS A 333 -16.10 -19.57 -7.17
N ASP A 334 -17.27 -20.17 -7.39
CA ASP A 334 -17.64 -21.41 -6.69
C ASP A 334 -16.91 -22.68 -7.19
N THR A 335 -16.28 -22.64 -8.36
CA THR A 335 -15.48 -23.73 -8.93
C THR A 335 -14.05 -23.80 -8.36
N SER A 336 -13.51 -22.69 -7.87
CA SER A 336 -12.14 -22.61 -7.32
C SER A 336 -12.05 -23.32 -5.95
N LEU A 337 -11.22 -24.36 -5.88
CA LEU A 337 -10.94 -25.10 -4.64
C LEU A 337 -9.55 -24.83 -4.04
N ILE A 338 -8.71 -24.05 -4.73
CA ILE A 338 -7.33 -23.77 -4.34
C ILE A 338 -7.18 -22.38 -3.73
N TYR A 339 -6.12 -22.17 -2.96
CA TYR A 339 -5.66 -20.83 -2.62
C TYR A 339 -4.92 -20.22 -3.82
N GLY A 340 -5.09 -18.93 -4.05
CA GLY A 340 -4.36 -18.19 -5.08
C GLY A 340 -4.85 -18.38 -6.51
N ALA A 341 -6.11 -18.79 -6.71
CA ALA A 341 -6.65 -18.99 -8.05
C ALA A 341 -6.62 -17.69 -8.88
N THR A 342 -6.16 -17.81 -10.13
CA THR A 342 -6.15 -16.73 -11.12
C THR A 342 -7.29 -16.84 -12.14
N THR A 343 -8.07 -17.93 -12.10
CA THR A 343 -9.20 -18.17 -12.99
C THR A 343 -10.39 -18.76 -12.23
N CYS A 344 -11.55 -18.69 -12.88
CA CYS A 344 -12.79 -19.35 -12.48
C CYS A 344 -13.29 -20.22 -13.65
#